data_AF-A0A7S1AW43-F1
#
_entry.id   AF-A0A7S1AW43-F1
#
_cell.length_a   1.000
_cell.length_b   1.000
_cell.length_c   1.000
_cell.angle_alpha   90.00
_cell.angle_beta   90.00
_cell.angle_gamma   90.00
#
_symmetry.space_group_name_H-M   'P 1'
#
loop_
_entity.id
_entity.type
_entity.pdbx_description
1 polymer ?
#
loop_
_entity_poly.entity_id
_entity_poly.type
_entity_poly.pdbx_seq_one_letter_code
_entity_poly.pdbx_strand_id
1 'polypeptide(L)'
;SMVLVSANALSEEVERNVSSYNVSLVLFKAQHEDARQTEQVKASIHYRFSIYHALNVHFVNSPSLIVMEAGVVTAPDFFGYFAQLEHLLLSDSGLWCVSAWNGYALSPYVADPSALLRTDVFPGLAFMLPGQLFRTEILGKWPRRSGSEYLRSRTLRGGRQCVIPEIPRIQRGAVEENDYFHPGPLHDALDLGDVARLTTE
;
A
#
# COMPACT_ATOMS: atom_id res chain seq x y z
N SER A 1 14.41 -4.15 -12.73
CA SER A 1 13.44 -5.10 -12.15
C SER A 1 12.09 -4.40 -11.99
N MET A 2 10.98 -5.11 -12.16
CA MET A 2 9.61 -4.58 -11.94
C MET A 2 9.23 -4.48 -10.46
N VAL A 3 10.03 -5.09 -9.57
CA VAL A 3 9.80 -5.09 -8.12
C VAL A 3 10.99 -4.46 -7.41
N LEU A 4 10.70 -3.59 -6.44
CA LEU A 4 11.65 -2.96 -5.54
C LEU A 4 11.25 -3.28 -4.09
N VAL A 5 12.16 -3.92 -3.35
CA VAL A 5 12.06 -4.10 -1.90
C VAL A 5 12.75 -2.91 -1.24
N SER A 6 12.05 -2.23 -0.33
CA SER A 6 12.62 -1.18 0.52
C SER A 6 12.68 -1.67 1.96
N ALA A 7 13.88 -1.84 2.50
CA ALA A 7 14.08 -2.41 3.83
C ALA A 7 14.78 -1.42 4.78
N ASN A 8 14.37 -1.41 6.05
CA ASN A 8 15.00 -0.61 7.11
C ASN A 8 16.34 -1.19 7.56
N ALA A 9 16.50 -2.50 7.46
CA ALA A 9 17.73 -3.18 7.79
C ALA A 9 17.95 -4.33 6.81
N LEU A 10 19.21 -4.70 6.65
CA LEU A 10 19.59 -5.89 5.90
C LEU A 10 19.57 -7.07 6.87
N SER A 11 18.65 -8.01 6.66
CA SER A 11 18.59 -9.28 7.38
C SER A 11 18.92 -10.43 6.43
N GLU A 12 19.33 -11.58 6.97
CA GLU A 12 19.60 -12.77 6.17
C GLU A 12 18.39 -13.19 5.32
N GLU A 13 17.18 -13.00 5.85
CA GLU A 13 15.95 -13.26 5.11
C GLU A 13 15.76 -12.31 3.93
N VAL A 14 15.96 -11.01 4.13
CA VAL A 14 15.87 -10.01 3.06
C VAL A 14 16.91 -10.30 1.99
N GLU A 15 18.16 -10.57 2.37
CA GLU A 15 19.23 -10.92 1.43
C GLU A 15 18.90 -12.17 0.61
N ARG A 16 18.44 -13.22 1.29
CA ARG A 16 18.05 -14.49 0.65
C ARG A 16 16.91 -14.28 -0.33
N ASN A 17 15.84 -13.60 0.09
CA ASN A 17 14.67 -13.38 -0.76
C ASN A 17 15.01 -12.48 -1.97
N VAL A 18 15.75 -11.39 -1.75
CA VAL A 18 16.20 -10.50 -2.82
C VAL A 18 17.03 -11.25 -3.86
N SER A 19 17.97 -12.08 -3.40
CA SER A 19 18.84 -12.88 -4.28
C SER A 19 18.07 -13.98 -5.01
N SER A 20 17.16 -14.67 -4.32
CA SER A 20 16.44 -15.84 -4.86
C SER A 20 15.41 -15.44 -5.92
N TYR A 21 14.74 -14.30 -5.74
CA TYR A 21 13.70 -13.80 -6.64
C TYR A 21 14.21 -12.75 -7.63
N ASN A 22 15.50 -12.41 -7.61
CA ASN A 22 16.13 -11.40 -8.47
C ASN A 22 15.37 -10.05 -8.47
N VAL A 23 14.98 -9.60 -7.27
CA VAL A 23 14.29 -8.32 -7.08
C VAL A 23 15.28 -7.23 -6.70
N SER A 24 14.96 -5.98 -7.00
CA SER A 24 15.84 -4.87 -6.61
C SER A 24 15.64 -4.54 -5.13
N LEU A 25 16.71 -4.12 -4.45
CA LEU A 25 16.68 -3.73 -3.04
C LEU A 25 17.17 -2.30 -2.88
N VAL A 26 16.49 -1.53 -2.04
CA VAL A 26 16.99 -0.28 -1.47
C VAL A 26 16.99 -0.37 0.05
N LEU A 27 18.11 0.01 0.67
CA LEU A 27 18.24 0.07 2.11
C LEU A 27 17.99 1.49 2.61
N PHE A 28 17.02 1.63 3.50
CA PHE A 28 16.82 2.86 4.25
C PHE A 28 17.80 2.91 5.41
N LYS A 29 18.83 3.75 5.28
CA LYS A 29 19.70 4.09 6.40
C LYS A 29 19.17 5.37 7.04
N ALA A 30 18.59 5.26 8.23
CA ALA A 30 18.15 6.43 8.99
C ALA A 30 19.37 7.31 9.30
N GLN A 31 19.54 8.40 8.56
CA GLN A 31 20.55 9.41 8.89
C GLN A 31 20.06 10.17 10.12
N HIS A 32 20.83 10.09 11.22
CA HIS A 32 20.51 10.67 12.53
C HIS A 32 19.30 10.04 13.23
N GLU A 33 19.45 8.77 13.64
CA GLU A 33 18.60 8.19 14.69
C GLU A 33 18.86 8.93 16.01
N ASP A 34 18.02 9.92 16.33
CA ASP A 34 17.78 10.24 17.73
C ASP A 34 17.06 9.03 18.32
N ALA A 35 17.71 8.30 19.23
CA ALA A 35 17.18 7.10 19.88
C ALA A 35 15.81 7.32 20.55
N ARG A 36 15.36 8.57 20.68
CA ARG A 36 14.05 8.97 21.20
C ARG A 36 12.93 9.02 20.16
N GLN A 37 13.18 8.75 18.88
CA GLN A 37 12.13 8.69 17.86
C GLN A 37 11.26 7.44 18.04
N THR A 38 9.93 7.62 18.04
CA THR A 38 8.98 6.51 18.12
C THR A 38 8.98 5.71 16.81
N GLU A 39 8.58 4.45 16.88
CA GLU A 39 8.49 3.56 15.71
C GLU A 39 7.55 4.12 14.62
N GLN A 40 6.46 4.80 15.00
CA GLN A 40 5.58 5.51 14.06
C GLN A 40 6.32 6.58 13.25
N VAL A 41 7.26 7.31 13.87
CA VAL A 41 8.07 8.32 13.18
C VAL A 41 9.02 7.65 12.20
N LYS A 42 9.68 6.56 12.62
CA LYS A 42 10.58 5.79 11.75
C LYS A 42 9.83 5.23 10.54
N ALA A 43 8.66 4.64 10.76
CA ALA A 43 7.78 4.12 9.72
C ALA A 43 7.36 5.22 8.73
N SER A 44 6.92 6.38 9.23
CA SER A 44 6.53 7.53 8.38
C SER A 44 7.68 8.01 7.48
N ILE A 45 8.90 8.08 8.02
CA ILE A 45 10.08 8.51 7.26
C ILE A 45 10.48 7.45 6.23
N HIS A 46 10.52 6.18 6.63
CA HIS A 46 10.85 5.06 5.73
C HIS A 46 9.85 4.95 4.59
N TYR A 47 8.55 5.10 4.87
CA TYR A 47 7.51 5.05 3.86
C TYR A 47 7.68 6.13 2.80
N ARG A 48 7.92 7.37 3.24
CA ARG A 48 8.22 8.50 2.36
C ARG A 48 9.47 8.23 1.52
N PHE A 49 10.54 7.74 2.14
CA PHE A 49 11.78 7.39 1.44
C PHE A 49 11.53 6.34 0.36
N SER A 50 10.78 5.29 0.70
CA SER A 50 10.49 4.16 -0.19
C SER A 50 9.74 4.61 -1.43
N ILE A 51 8.65 5.36 -1.26
CA ILE A 51 7.87 5.90 -2.39
C ILE A 51 8.69 6.90 -3.20
N TYR A 52 9.44 7.77 -2.53
CA TYR A 52 10.31 8.73 -3.22
C TYR A 52 11.35 8.02 -4.10
N HIS A 53 12.05 7.02 -3.57
CA HIS A 53 13.06 6.26 -4.29
C HIS A 53 12.44 5.44 -5.42
N ALA A 54 11.32 4.76 -5.15
CA ALA A 54 10.57 4.01 -6.13
C ALA A 54 10.19 4.91 -7.32
N LEU A 55 9.55 6.05 -7.07
CA LEU A 55 9.13 6.94 -8.16
C LEU A 55 10.32 7.62 -8.85
N ASN A 56 11.23 8.25 -8.10
CA ASN A 56 12.20 9.19 -8.68
C ASN A 56 13.54 8.57 -9.08
N VAL A 57 13.81 7.33 -8.68
CA VAL A 57 15.09 6.65 -8.99
C VAL A 57 14.84 5.38 -9.78
N HIS A 58 13.93 4.52 -9.32
CA HIS A 58 13.81 3.16 -9.86
C HIS A 58 12.75 3.03 -10.98
N PHE A 59 11.58 3.63 -10.80
CA PHE A 59 10.42 3.58 -11.70
C PHE A 59 10.10 4.96 -12.29
N VAL A 60 11.11 5.65 -12.78
CA VAL A 60 11.01 7.06 -13.24
C VAL A 60 9.91 7.26 -14.29
N ASN A 61 9.79 6.32 -15.22
CA ASN A 61 8.86 6.41 -16.35
C ASN A 61 7.51 5.71 -16.10
N SER A 62 7.29 5.16 -14.91
CA SER A 62 6.02 4.48 -14.62
C SER A 62 4.93 5.51 -14.30
N PRO A 63 3.74 5.42 -14.95
CA PRO A 63 2.64 6.34 -14.70
C PRO A 63 1.97 6.08 -13.35
N SER A 64 2.03 4.84 -12.87
CA SER A 64 1.51 4.41 -11.57
C SER A 64 2.55 3.62 -10.77
N LEU A 65 2.29 3.46 -9.47
CA LEU A 65 3.10 2.65 -8.56
C LEU A 65 2.18 1.83 -7.66
N ILE A 66 2.33 0.51 -7.65
CA ILE A 66 1.75 -0.38 -6.64
C ILE A 66 2.69 -0.40 -5.44
N VAL A 67 2.17 -0.03 -4.27
CA VAL A 67 2.85 -0.09 -2.97
C VAL A 67 2.20 -1.21 -2.18
N MET A 68 3.03 -2.08 -1.60
CA MET A 68 2.60 -3.22 -0.79
C MET A 68 3.41 -3.26 0.50
N GLU A 69 2.73 -3.30 1.63
CA GLU A 69 3.35 -3.49 2.94
C GLU A 69 3.80 -4.93 3.13
N ALA A 70 4.78 -5.15 4.01
CA ALA A 70 5.23 -6.50 4.34
C ALA A 70 4.11 -7.29 5.03
N GLY A 71 4.14 -8.62 4.89
CA GLY A 71 3.20 -9.51 5.57
C GLY A 71 1.81 -9.62 4.94
N VAL A 72 1.56 -9.02 3.78
CA VAL A 72 0.30 -9.28 3.04
C VAL A 72 0.44 -10.47 2.09
N VAL A 73 -0.61 -11.28 2.02
CA VAL A 73 -0.77 -12.36 1.05
C VAL A 73 -1.71 -11.87 -0.04
N THR A 74 -1.32 -12.02 -1.31
CA THR A 74 -2.09 -11.53 -2.45
C THR A 74 -3.06 -12.59 -2.95
N ALA A 75 -4.23 -12.14 -3.43
CA ALA A 75 -5.13 -12.99 -4.19
C ALA A 75 -4.53 -13.28 -5.58
N PRO A 76 -4.89 -14.40 -6.24
CA PRO A 76 -4.32 -14.76 -7.54
C PRO A 76 -4.56 -13.74 -8.66
N ASP A 77 -5.65 -12.97 -8.58
CA ASP A 77 -6.00 -11.91 -9.53
C ASP A 77 -5.40 -10.53 -9.16
N PHE A 78 -4.60 -10.41 -8.10
CA PHE A 78 -4.12 -9.13 -7.54
C PHE A 78 -3.52 -8.16 -8.57
N PHE A 79 -2.62 -8.64 -9.43
CA PHE A 79 -2.03 -7.79 -10.48
C PHE A 79 -3.02 -7.50 -11.61
N GLY A 80 -3.90 -8.46 -11.94
CA GLY A 80 -4.97 -8.28 -12.92
C GLY A 80 -5.99 -7.23 -12.47
N TYR A 81 -6.32 -7.19 -11.19
CA TYR A 81 -7.17 -6.16 -10.57
C TYR A 81 -6.59 -4.76 -10.77
N PHE A 82 -5.30 -4.55 -10.47
CA PHE A 82 -4.67 -3.25 -10.69
C PHE A 82 -4.53 -2.89 -12.16
N ALA A 83 -4.13 -3.84 -13.01
CA ALA A 83 -3.99 -3.61 -14.45
C ALA A 83 -5.31 -3.15 -15.09
N GLN A 84 -6.44 -3.73 -14.68
CA GLN A 84 -7.76 -3.33 -15.14
C GLN A 84 -8.15 -1.92 -14.68
N LEU A 85 -7.67 -1.45 -13.53
CA LEU A 85 -8.09 -0.18 -12.92
C LEU A 85 -7.11 0.98 -13.13
N GLU A 86 -5.93 0.74 -13.70
CA GLU A 86 -4.93 1.79 -13.93
C GLU A 86 -5.47 2.90 -14.83
N HIS A 87 -6.14 2.55 -15.94
CA HIS A 87 -6.72 3.53 -16.84
C HIS A 87 -7.77 4.42 -16.15
N LEU A 88 -8.59 3.84 -15.27
CA LEU A 88 -9.58 4.56 -14.49
C LEU A 88 -8.89 5.52 -13.50
N LEU A 89 -7.87 5.04 -12.79
CA LEU A 89 -7.09 5.85 -11.85
C LEU A 89 -6.43 7.07 -12.52
N LEU A 90 -5.93 6.91 -13.74
CA LEU A 90 -5.24 7.98 -14.47
C LEU A 90 -6.20 8.95 -15.18
N SER A 91 -7.42 8.52 -15.50
CA SER A 91 -8.40 9.32 -16.25
C SER A 91 -9.41 10.08 -15.37
N ASP A 92 -9.76 9.55 -14.20
CA ASP A 92 -10.70 10.18 -13.27
C ASP A 92 -9.97 11.07 -12.26
N SER A 93 -10.05 12.39 -12.42
CA SER A 93 -9.47 13.37 -11.49
C SER A 93 -10.05 13.32 -10.06
N GLY A 94 -11.20 12.64 -9.88
CA GLY A 94 -11.80 12.36 -8.58
C GLY A 94 -11.17 11.16 -7.86
N LEU A 95 -10.17 10.49 -8.44
CA LEU A 95 -9.44 9.39 -7.82
C LEU A 95 -7.99 9.77 -7.50
N TRP A 96 -7.45 9.19 -6.44
CA TRP A 96 -6.03 9.30 -6.09
C TRP A 96 -5.39 7.99 -5.64
N CYS A 97 -6.18 6.92 -5.47
CA CYS A 97 -5.66 5.58 -5.31
C CYS A 97 -6.65 4.50 -5.76
N VAL A 98 -6.12 3.32 -6.04
CA VAL A 98 -6.87 2.06 -6.07
C VAL A 98 -6.29 1.22 -4.95
N SER A 99 -7.08 0.65 -4.06
CA SER A 99 -6.58 -0.24 -3.02
C SER A 99 -7.15 -1.64 -3.22
N ALA A 100 -6.35 -2.63 -2.84
CA ALA A 100 -6.71 -4.04 -2.81
C ALA A 100 -7.46 -4.40 -1.51
N TRP A 101 -7.60 -3.47 -0.58
CA TRP A 101 -8.14 -3.70 0.77
C TRP A 101 -9.50 -3.03 0.98
N ASN A 102 -10.47 -3.82 1.43
CA ASN A 102 -11.72 -3.34 1.99
C ASN A 102 -11.80 -3.77 3.47
N GLY A 103 -11.51 -2.83 4.38
CA GLY A 103 -11.51 -3.09 5.82
C GLY A 103 -12.89 -3.35 6.44
N TYR A 104 -13.97 -3.20 5.66
CA TYR A 104 -15.34 -3.49 6.07
C TYR A 104 -15.89 -4.76 5.42
N ALA A 105 -15.08 -5.48 4.66
CA ALA A 105 -15.48 -6.74 4.04
C ALA A 105 -15.60 -7.82 5.12
N LEU A 106 -16.83 -8.21 5.43
CA LEU A 106 -17.14 -9.22 6.43
C LEU A 106 -17.96 -10.33 5.79
N SER A 107 -17.50 -11.56 5.87
CA SER A 107 -18.31 -12.72 5.48
C SER A 107 -19.50 -12.87 6.45
N PRO A 108 -20.72 -13.19 5.99
CA PRO A 108 -21.13 -13.44 4.61
C PRO A 108 -21.71 -12.20 3.88
N TYR A 109 -21.45 -10.99 4.38
CA TYR A 109 -22.05 -9.75 3.90
C TYR A 109 -21.41 -9.17 2.64
N VAL A 110 -20.32 -9.77 2.17
CA VAL A 110 -19.67 -9.49 0.88
C VAL A 110 -19.72 -10.74 0.03
N ALA A 111 -20.02 -10.60 -1.26
CA ALA A 111 -20.26 -11.76 -2.12
C ALA A 111 -19.91 -11.56 -3.60
N ASP A 112 -19.84 -10.31 -4.08
CA ASP A 112 -19.57 -10.02 -5.48
C ASP A 112 -18.06 -9.77 -5.70
N PRO A 113 -17.33 -10.71 -6.32
CA PRO A 113 -15.91 -10.50 -6.61
C PRO A 113 -15.70 -9.40 -7.66
N SER A 114 -16.69 -9.05 -8.47
CA SER A 114 -16.58 -8.04 -9.53
C SER A 114 -16.93 -6.62 -9.05
N ALA A 115 -17.58 -6.48 -7.89
CA ALA A 115 -18.03 -5.20 -7.37
C ALA A 115 -16.86 -4.30 -6.94
N LEU A 116 -16.97 -3.02 -7.32
CA LEU A 116 -16.05 -1.95 -6.94
C LEU A 116 -16.80 -0.84 -6.21
N LEU A 117 -16.17 -0.30 -5.16
CA LEU A 117 -16.71 0.78 -4.34
C LEU A 117 -15.76 1.98 -4.37
N ARG A 118 -16.29 3.18 -4.16
CA ARG A 118 -15.49 4.37 -3.89
C ARG A 118 -15.49 4.66 -2.39
N THR A 119 -14.32 4.96 -1.84
CA THR A 119 -14.15 5.30 -0.44
C THR A 119 -13.43 6.63 -0.26
N ASP A 120 -13.88 7.34 0.75
CA ASP A 120 -13.35 8.60 1.24
C ASP A 120 -12.14 8.41 2.17
N VAL A 121 -11.94 7.19 2.66
CA VAL A 121 -10.90 6.81 3.62
C VAL A 121 -9.79 6.07 2.88
N PHE A 122 -8.55 6.52 3.05
CA PHE A 122 -7.39 5.80 2.51
C PHE A 122 -7.24 4.43 3.18
N PRO A 123 -7.38 3.31 2.43
CA PRO A 123 -7.42 1.99 3.05
C PRO A 123 -6.04 1.53 3.53
N GLY A 124 -4.97 1.68 2.73
CA GLY A 124 -3.60 1.22 3.03
C GLY A 124 -3.30 -0.21 2.56
N LEU A 125 -2.31 -0.86 3.19
CA LEU A 125 -1.81 -2.24 2.96
C LEU A 125 -1.26 -2.58 1.56
N ALA A 126 -2.10 -2.50 0.53
CA ALA A 126 -1.70 -2.70 -0.85
C ALA A 126 -2.56 -1.81 -1.75
N PHE A 127 -1.92 -0.90 -2.47
CA PHE A 127 -2.61 0.10 -3.26
C PHE A 127 -1.75 0.65 -4.40
N MET A 128 -2.41 1.08 -5.46
CA MET A 128 -1.81 1.72 -6.62
C MET A 128 -2.04 3.23 -6.57
N LEU A 129 -1.01 3.97 -6.92
CA LEU A 129 -0.96 5.43 -6.90
C LEU A 129 -0.64 6.01 -8.27
N PRO A 130 -1.20 7.17 -8.64
CA PRO A 130 -0.75 7.92 -9.80
C PRO A 130 0.59 8.59 -9.48
N GLY A 131 1.64 8.20 -10.21
CA GLY A 131 3.01 8.61 -9.92
C GLY A 131 3.20 10.13 -9.95
N GLN A 132 2.57 10.82 -10.90
CA GLN A 132 2.68 12.29 -11.02
C GLN A 132 2.13 13.00 -9.79
N LEU A 133 0.93 12.62 -9.33
CA LEU A 133 0.31 13.20 -8.13
C LEU A 133 1.21 13.08 -6.90
N PHE A 134 1.82 11.90 -6.72
CA PHE A 134 2.69 11.66 -5.57
C PHE A 134 3.97 12.49 -5.64
N ARG A 135 4.57 12.61 -6.83
CA ARG A 135 5.75 13.46 -7.06
C ARG A 135 5.47 14.92 -6.76
N THR A 136 4.37 15.47 -7.28
CA THR A 136 4.14 16.93 -7.30
C THR A 136 3.40 17.46 -6.09
N GLU A 137 2.47 16.69 -5.50
CA GLU A 137 1.58 17.20 -4.44
C GLU A 137 1.86 16.57 -3.07
N ILE A 138 2.17 15.28 -3.02
CA ILE A 138 2.15 14.50 -1.77
C ILE A 138 3.52 14.47 -1.10
N LEU A 139 4.57 14.05 -1.82
CA LEU A 139 5.90 13.83 -1.23
C LEU A 139 6.55 15.11 -0.69
N GLY A 140 6.27 16.26 -1.31
CA GLY A 140 6.78 17.57 -0.88
C GLY A 140 6.14 18.09 0.42
N LYS A 141 4.95 17.60 0.78
CA LYS A 141 4.18 18.01 1.96
C LYS A 141 4.13 16.93 3.05
N TRP A 142 4.83 15.81 2.85
CA TRP A 142 4.80 14.67 3.75
C TRP A 142 5.30 15.04 5.16
N PRO A 143 4.51 14.82 6.22
CA PRO A 143 4.93 15.18 7.57
C PRO A 143 5.96 14.19 8.12
N ARG A 144 6.87 14.69 8.94
CA ARG A 144 7.91 13.86 9.54
C ARG A 144 7.35 12.76 10.45
N ARG A 145 6.29 13.05 11.21
CA ARG A 145 5.84 12.19 12.33
C ARG A 145 4.50 11.48 12.13
N SER A 146 3.73 11.87 11.11
CA SER A 146 2.31 11.52 11.01
C SER A 146 1.89 11.19 9.57
N GLY A 147 2.70 10.38 8.89
CA GLY A 147 2.50 10.02 7.49
C GLY A 147 1.18 9.28 7.27
N SER A 148 0.80 8.38 8.19
CA SER A 148 -0.44 7.61 8.13
C SER A 148 -1.67 8.50 8.28
N GLU A 149 -1.63 9.48 9.19
CA GLU A 149 -2.68 10.48 9.35
C GLU A 149 -2.75 11.42 8.14
N TYR A 150 -1.61 11.76 7.55
CA TYR A 150 -1.55 12.62 6.37
C TYR A 150 -2.20 11.97 5.15
N LEU A 151 -1.93 10.69 4.89
CA LEU A 151 -2.60 9.92 3.84
C LEU A 151 -4.12 9.84 4.05
N ARG A 152 -4.60 9.91 5.30
CA ARG A 152 -6.03 9.95 5.64
C ARG A 152 -6.61 11.35 5.76
N SER A 153 -5.77 12.37 5.61
CA SER A 153 -6.20 13.75 5.84
C SER A 153 -7.08 14.26 4.69
N ARG A 154 -8.10 15.04 5.04
CA ARG A 154 -8.92 15.76 4.04
C ARG A 154 -8.06 16.70 3.18
N THR A 155 -7.00 17.26 3.75
CA THR A 155 -6.06 18.16 3.08
C THR A 155 -5.34 17.47 1.93
N LEU A 156 -4.82 16.26 2.15
CA LEU A 156 -4.20 15.48 1.07
C LEU A 156 -5.26 15.04 0.07
N ARG A 157 -6.36 14.49 0.58
CA ARG A 157 -7.43 13.91 -0.24
C ARG A 157 -8.00 14.93 -1.23
N GLY A 158 -8.24 16.16 -0.79
CA GLY A 158 -8.72 17.24 -1.66
C GLY A 158 -10.05 16.91 -2.35
N GLY A 159 -10.92 16.13 -1.69
CA GLY A 159 -12.19 15.66 -2.25
C GLY A 159 -12.09 14.42 -3.16
N ARG A 160 -10.88 13.91 -3.44
CA ARG A 160 -10.66 12.68 -4.21
C ARG A 160 -11.01 11.43 -3.39
N GLN A 161 -11.18 10.31 -4.05
CA GLN A 161 -11.54 9.03 -3.45
C GLN A 161 -10.57 7.94 -3.88
N CYS A 162 -10.66 6.78 -3.23
CA CYS A 162 -10.02 5.57 -3.69
C CYS A 162 -11.05 4.57 -4.18
N VAL A 163 -10.66 3.75 -5.15
CA VAL A 163 -11.42 2.53 -5.51
C VAL A 163 -10.98 1.39 -4.59
N ILE A 164 -11.94 0.61 -4.09
CA ILE A 164 -11.71 -0.64 -3.36
C ILE A 164 -12.59 -1.74 -3.96
N PRO A 165 -12.20 -3.02 -3.88
CA PRO A 165 -13.11 -4.10 -4.24
C PRO A 165 -14.12 -4.34 -3.11
N GLU A 166 -15.26 -4.95 -3.41
CA GLU A 166 -16.12 -5.46 -2.33
C GLU A 166 -15.39 -6.58 -1.57
N ILE A 167 -14.87 -7.58 -2.29
CA ILE A 167 -14.02 -8.65 -1.75
C ILE A 167 -12.53 -8.26 -1.83
N PRO A 168 -11.78 -8.14 -0.72
CA PRO A 168 -10.36 -7.78 -0.74
C PRO A 168 -9.51 -8.72 -1.62
N ARG A 169 -8.48 -8.14 -2.27
CA ARG A 169 -7.47 -8.89 -3.05
C ARG A 169 -6.19 -9.15 -2.30
N ILE A 170 -6.22 -8.91 -0.99
CA ILE A 170 -5.16 -9.25 -0.05
C ILE A 170 -5.78 -9.76 1.24
N GLN A 171 -5.01 -10.58 1.94
CA GLN A 171 -5.22 -10.90 3.34
C GLN A 171 -3.96 -10.50 4.12
N ARG A 172 -4.09 -10.08 5.38
CA ARG A 172 -2.93 -10.01 6.26
C ARG A 172 -2.49 -11.44 6.57
N GLY A 173 -1.23 -11.74 6.33
CA GLY A 173 -0.61 -12.95 6.85
C GLY A 173 -0.71 -12.97 8.37
N ALA A 174 -0.65 -14.16 8.96
CA ALA A 174 -0.47 -14.27 10.40
C ALA A 174 0.84 -13.55 10.77
N VAL A 175 0.78 -12.65 11.75
CA VAL A 175 1.89 -11.90 12.40
C VAL A 175 2.18 -10.50 11.82
N GLU A 176 1.75 -9.44 12.53
CA GLU A 176 2.60 -8.53 13.33
C GLU A 176 1.75 -7.49 14.10
N GLU A 177 2.07 -7.30 15.40
CA GLU A 177 1.36 -6.44 16.38
C GLU A 177 1.56 -4.92 16.20
N ASN A 178 2.37 -4.47 15.24
CA ASN A 178 2.81 -3.07 15.14
C ASN A 178 2.38 -2.38 13.85
N ASP A 179 1.06 -2.27 13.67
CA ASP A 179 0.49 -1.55 12.54
C ASP A 179 0.20 -0.08 12.85
N TYR A 180 1.21 0.77 12.63
CA TYR A 180 1.09 2.22 12.79
C TYR A 180 0.33 2.92 11.66
N PHE A 181 0.08 2.22 10.55
CA PHE A 181 -0.68 2.77 9.44
C PHE A 181 -2.16 2.45 9.54
N HIS A 182 -2.66 1.62 10.46
CA HIS A 182 -4.09 1.30 10.56
C HIS A 182 -4.62 1.37 12.01
N PRO A 183 -5.19 2.51 12.43
CA PRO A 183 -5.84 2.61 13.74
C PRO A 183 -7.30 2.13 13.65
N GLY A 184 -7.58 0.93 14.15
CA GLY A 184 -8.93 0.39 14.34
C GLY A 184 -8.89 -0.89 15.19
N PRO A 185 -9.94 -1.22 15.96
CA PRO A 185 -9.96 -2.44 16.76
C PRO A 185 -9.84 -3.66 15.83
N LEU A 186 -8.68 -4.32 15.92
CA LEU A 186 -8.23 -5.47 15.12
C LEU A 186 -9.09 -6.74 15.28
N HIS A 187 -10.09 -6.74 16.17
CA HIS A 187 -10.83 -7.95 16.52
C HIS A 187 -12.00 -8.28 15.59
N ASP A 188 -12.45 -7.33 14.77
CA ASP A 188 -13.71 -7.51 14.02
C ASP A 188 -13.53 -7.73 12.51
N ALA A 189 -12.35 -7.53 11.92
CA ALA A 189 -12.08 -7.93 10.53
C ALA A 189 -11.69 -9.42 10.48
N LEU A 190 -12.71 -10.25 10.70
CA LEU A 190 -12.65 -11.71 10.77
C LEU A 190 -12.46 -12.35 9.38
N ASP A 191 -11.67 -13.42 9.35
CA ASP A 191 -11.43 -14.41 8.29
C ASP A 191 -12.22 -14.20 6.99
N LEU A 192 -11.53 -13.62 5.99
CA LEU A 192 -12.03 -13.42 4.62
C LEU A 192 -12.30 -14.73 3.87
N GLY A 193 -12.04 -15.89 4.51
CA GLY A 193 -11.95 -17.16 3.84
C GLY A 193 -10.74 -17.20 2.92
N ASP A 194 -10.65 -18.28 2.16
CA ASP A 194 -9.54 -18.50 1.22
C ASP A 194 -9.64 -17.54 0.02
N VAL A 195 -8.84 -16.46 0.03
CA VAL A 195 -8.70 -15.52 -1.09
C VAL A 195 -8.21 -16.21 -2.38
N ALA A 196 -7.71 -17.45 -2.31
CA ALA A 196 -7.42 -18.25 -3.49
C ALA A 196 -8.67 -18.65 -4.28
N ARG A 197 -9.89 -18.45 -3.73
CA ARG A 197 -11.15 -18.67 -4.47
C ARG A 197 -11.39 -17.67 -5.60
N LEU A 198 -10.64 -16.57 -5.66
CA LEU A 198 -10.71 -15.59 -6.76
C LEU A 198 -9.97 -16.06 -8.03
N THR A 199 -9.78 -17.38 -8.21
CA THR A 199 -9.01 -18.01 -9.31
C THR A 199 -9.84 -18.34 -10.54
N THR A 200 -11.14 -18.07 -10.55
CA THR A 200 -12.02 -18.50 -11.62
C THR A 200 -12.92 -17.35 -12.08
N GLU A 201 -12.50 -16.68 -13.15
CA GLU A 201 -13.25 -16.48 -14.40
C GLU A 201 -12.36 -15.85 -15.50
#